data_AF-A0A8J7MIF2-F1
#
_entry.id   AF-A0A8J7MIF2-F1
#
_cell.length_a   1.000
_cell.length_b   1.000
_cell.length_c   1.000
_cell.angle_alpha   90.00
_cell.angle_beta   90.00
_cell.angle_gamma   90.00
#
_symmetry.space_group_name_H-M   'P 1'
#
loop_
_entity.id
_entity.type
_entity.pdbx_description
1 polymer ?
#
loop_
_entity_poly.entity_id
_entity_poly.type
_entity_poly.pdbx_seq_one_letter_code
_entity_poly.pdbx_strand_id
1 'polypeptide(L)'
;MKLELSHDTLAKAIYDKASREDKMLIKKQNFINRRYKYYIASRVLLDRKDLNRVIPHLHKLTLDQEVLSFVRKSENYANRRQFLIGGTAFLVSLTLLIFGIQAVGTFYELQVNIKNKKAVGIRLEKTKKQRAIAENKAQRLLDGTAGAMSQEDLQNINVVKQMIIKYDTLGREQTIIIEQRDLAQSATLSDLAATALEQNDKAYALQLASKAWELNPDNTQSLEILEKVNKQKAIAFSDFSSNKQADLVQESQKKTGKLEEQDLEAIFSKENEVGQNHALGIKRSVTSKKVSLRATAPSAAIKIPDLYKVIQQNKPKTPILQAVKESLKPERLDRKLDCFLAQRDVDRWLPVEENKTWSLFVKYASDGKLYLQIILNTREAEGVLPNFTQLKFSSSSVVKVVRLSTKSNLKEENIYIVELNEADKDWLKDTRILGFSFTIEELGSNKYEVFERAFFLDKKVQNQLITMGKCLL
;
A
#
# COMPACT_ATOMS: atom_id res chain seq x y z
N MET A 1 61.51 48.64 50.48
CA MET A 1 60.61 47.53 50.10
C MET A 1 61.17 46.21 50.64
N LYS A 2 61.00 45.93 51.95
CA LYS A 2 61.49 44.71 52.63
C LYS A 2 60.50 44.12 53.65
N LEU A 3 59.33 44.75 53.83
CA LEU A 3 58.34 44.39 54.84
C LEU A 3 57.26 43.41 54.35
N GLU A 4 57.17 43.14 53.05
CA GLU A 4 56.14 42.25 52.49
C GLU A 4 56.54 40.75 52.48
N LEU A 5 57.83 40.42 52.65
CA LEU A 5 58.32 39.02 52.61
C LEU A 5 58.24 38.28 53.96
N SER A 6 58.14 38.99 55.08
CA SER A 6 58.10 38.36 56.41
C SER A 6 56.74 37.70 56.70
N HIS A 7 55.65 38.30 56.23
CA HIS A 7 54.29 37.79 56.45
C HIS A 7 54.03 36.47 55.70
N ASP A 8 54.55 36.33 54.47
CA ASP A 8 54.41 35.10 53.69
C ASP A 8 55.18 33.92 54.30
N THR A 9 56.33 34.20 54.91
CA THR A 9 57.15 33.16 55.55
C THR A 9 56.46 32.58 56.79
N LEU A 10 55.78 33.43 57.58
CA LEU A 10 55.00 33.00 58.74
C LEU A 10 53.75 32.20 58.33
N ALA A 11 53.02 32.67 57.32
CA ALA A 11 51.84 31.97 56.81
C ALA A 11 52.19 30.56 56.31
N LYS A 12 53.34 30.42 55.63
CA LYS A 12 53.86 29.12 55.20
C LYS A 12 54.22 28.20 56.38
N ALA A 13 54.90 28.72 57.40
CA ALA A 13 55.28 27.92 58.58
C ALA A 13 54.05 27.43 59.38
N ILE A 14 53.01 28.26 59.51
CA ILE A 14 51.74 27.88 60.13
C ILE A 14 51.03 26.83 59.28
N TYR A 15 51.02 27.02 57.97
CA TYR A 15 50.43 26.05 57.04
C TYR A 15 51.15 24.71 57.10
N ASP A 16 52.47 24.68 57.12
CA ASP A 16 53.24 23.43 57.14
C ASP A 16 53.01 22.63 58.42
N LYS A 17 52.84 23.31 59.57
CA LYS A 17 52.51 22.71 60.88
C LYS A 17 51.05 22.26 61.03
N ALA A 18 50.14 22.69 60.16
CA ALA A 18 48.73 22.34 60.25
C ALA A 18 48.48 20.84 59.96
N SER A 19 47.49 20.25 60.62
CA SER A 19 47.09 18.86 60.40
C SER A 19 46.63 18.65 58.95
N ARG A 20 46.69 17.40 58.47
CA ARG A 20 46.14 17.04 57.15
C ARG A 20 44.67 17.42 57.03
N GLU A 21 43.91 17.33 58.12
CA GLU A 21 42.50 17.73 58.18
C GLU A 21 42.32 19.24 58.04
N ASP A 22 43.11 20.04 58.76
CA ASP A 22 43.06 21.51 58.68
C ASP A 22 43.42 22.00 57.27
N LYS A 23 44.46 21.42 56.67
CA LYS A 23 44.83 21.70 55.27
C LYS A 23 43.69 21.39 54.31
N MET A 24 42.92 20.33 54.57
CA MET A 24 41.75 19.98 53.76
C MET A 24 40.61 20.99 53.96
N LEU A 25 40.33 21.41 55.19
CA LEU A 25 39.31 22.40 55.52
C LEU A 25 39.62 23.76 54.90
N ILE A 26 40.86 24.24 55.02
CA ILE A 26 41.33 25.48 54.39
C ILE A 26 41.15 25.41 52.87
N LYS A 27 41.50 24.27 52.24
CA LYS A 27 41.28 24.08 50.80
C LYS A 27 39.80 24.13 50.41
N LYS A 28 38.90 23.57 51.23
CA LYS A 28 37.45 23.63 50.99
C LYS A 28 36.90 25.05 51.19
N GLN A 29 37.34 25.76 52.22
CA GLN A 29 36.97 27.16 52.44
C GLN A 29 37.39 28.04 51.27
N ASN A 30 38.65 27.93 50.83
CA ASN A 30 39.16 28.66 49.67
C ASN A 30 38.40 28.32 48.38
N PHE A 31 38.03 27.06 48.20
CA PHE A 31 37.21 26.63 47.08
C PHE A 31 35.82 27.31 47.09
N ILE A 32 35.12 27.31 48.24
CA ILE A 32 33.81 27.95 48.38
C ILE A 32 33.93 29.46 48.12
N ASN A 33 34.91 30.12 48.73
CA ASN A 33 35.12 31.56 48.55
C ASN A 33 35.42 31.93 47.09
N ARG A 34 36.21 31.12 46.39
CA ARG A 34 36.48 31.32 44.95
C ARG A 34 35.20 31.17 44.12
N ARG A 35 34.38 30.16 44.42
CA ARG A 35 33.09 29.95 43.75
C ARG A 35 32.08 31.05 44.08
N TYR A 36 32.10 31.59 45.30
CA TYR A 36 31.28 32.73 45.68
C TYR A 36 31.66 33.98 44.89
N LYS A 37 32.95 34.31 44.81
CA LYS A 37 33.43 35.42 43.96
C LYS A 37 33.00 35.25 42.50
N TYR A 38 33.09 34.02 41.99
CA TYR A 38 32.61 33.70 40.65
C TYR A 38 31.09 33.85 40.51
N TYR A 39 30.30 33.46 41.50
CA TYR A 39 28.85 33.65 41.55
C TYR A 39 28.46 35.13 41.55
N ILE A 40 29.19 35.99 42.28
CA ILE A 40 28.94 37.43 42.26
C ILE A 40 29.10 37.99 40.84
N ALA A 41 30.14 37.56 40.12
CA ALA A 41 30.41 38.01 38.75
C ALA A 41 29.45 37.40 37.71
N SER A 42 29.14 36.10 37.80
CA SER A 42 28.48 35.34 36.72
C SER A 42 27.09 34.83 37.06
N ARG A 43 26.65 34.96 38.32
CA ARG A 43 25.42 34.35 38.87
C ARG A 43 25.34 32.83 38.77
N VAL A 44 26.46 32.14 38.51
CA VAL A 44 26.54 30.68 38.45
C VAL A 44 26.58 30.07 39.86
N LEU A 45 25.62 29.20 40.17
CA LEU A 45 25.53 28.46 41.44
C LEU A 45 26.42 27.21 41.44
N LEU A 46 26.67 26.63 42.62
CA LEU A 46 27.39 25.35 42.72
C LEU A 46 26.58 24.22 42.08
N ASP A 47 27.28 23.34 41.36
CA ASP A 47 26.68 22.12 40.83
C ASP A 47 26.60 21.03 41.93
N ARG A 48 25.97 19.89 41.60
CA ARG A 48 25.80 18.79 42.56
C ARG A 48 27.14 18.19 43.01
N LYS A 49 28.14 18.15 42.14
CA LYS A 49 29.45 17.57 42.43
C LYS A 49 30.21 18.46 43.42
N ASP A 50 30.15 19.76 43.19
CA ASP A 50 30.73 20.80 44.05
C ASP A 50 30.03 20.80 45.42
N LEU A 51 28.70 20.71 45.46
CA LEU A 51 27.94 20.58 46.70
C LEU A 51 28.31 19.32 47.49
N ASN A 52 28.38 18.15 46.84
CA ASN A 52 28.76 16.89 47.49
C ASN A 52 30.17 16.95 48.11
N ARG A 53 31.08 17.72 47.51
CA ARG A 53 32.45 17.91 48.02
C ARG A 53 32.49 18.76 49.30
N VAL A 54 31.57 19.72 49.41
CA VAL A 54 31.57 20.78 50.43
C VAL A 54 30.64 20.46 51.60
N ILE A 55 29.40 20.02 51.33
CA ILE A 55 28.34 19.82 52.33
C ILE A 55 28.81 19.03 53.56
N PRO A 56 29.54 17.90 53.44
CA PRO A 56 29.91 17.09 54.61
C PRO A 56 30.78 17.82 55.63
N HIS A 57 31.44 18.91 55.24
CA HIS A 57 32.35 19.67 56.10
C HIS A 57 31.86 21.08 56.40
N LEU A 58 30.68 21.46 55.91
CA LEU A 58 30.19 22.84 56.00
C LEU A 58 30.11 23.34 57.46
N HIS A 59 29.73 22.46 58.39
CA HIS A 59 29.65 22.75 59.82
C HIS A 59 31.00 23.03 60.50
N LYS A 60 32.12 22.61 59.88
CA LYS A 60 33.48 22.83 60.40
C LYS A 60 34.14 24.09 59.82
N LEU A 61 33.50 24.75 58.86
CA LEU A 61 34.05 25.91 58.18
C LEU A 61 33.46 27.20 58.77
N THR A 62 34.32 28.16 59.10
CA THR A 62 33.92 29.52 59.45
C THR A 62 33.71 30.32 58.17
N LEU A 63 32.45 30.43 57.74
CA LEU A 63 32.06 31.13 56.52
C LEU A 63 31.18 32.33 56.86
N ASP A 64 31.34 33.42 56.12
CA ASP A 64 30.46 34.59 56.22
C ASP A 64 29.01 34.22 55.86
N GLN A 65 28.06 34.94 56.45
CA GLN A 65 26.64 34.69 56.28
C GLN A 65 26.20 34.75 54.80
N GLU A 66 26.80 35.64 54.01
CA GLU A 66 26.53 35.74 52.58
C GLU A 66 26.97 34.48 51.83
N VAL A 67 28.14 33.93 52.18
CA VAL A 67 28.69 32.72 51.58
C VAL A 67 27.83 31.51 51.95
N LEU A 68 27.35 31.43 53.20
CA LEU A 68 26.39 30.41 53.61
C LEU A 68 25.07 30.51 52.84
N SER A 69 24.58 31.72 52.62
CA SER A 69 23.36 31.95 51.82
C SER A 69 23.54 31.49 50.36
N PHE A 70 24.73 31.68 49.78
CA PHE A 70 25.10 31.20 48.45
C PHE A 70 25.12 29.67 48.36
N VAL A 71 25.71 28.99 49.36
CA VAL A 71 25.73 27.52 49.41
C VAL A 71 24.31 26.98 49.51
N ARG A 72 23.46 27.54 50.38
CA ARG A 72 22.05 27.14 50.55
C ARG A 72 21.22 27.35 49.27
N LYS A 73 21.43 28.48 48.60
CA LYS A 73 20.78 28.77 47.31
C LYS A 73 21.19 27.77 46.24
N SER A 74 22.47 27.40 46.21
CA SER A 74 23.00 26.39 45.28
C SER A 74 22.42 25.00 45.56
N GLU A 75 22.29 24.61 46.83
CA GLU A 75 21.68 23.35 47.23
C GLU A 75 20.22 23.23 46.78
N ASN A 76 19.42 24.27 47.05
CA ASN A 76 18.02 24.33 46.60
C ASN A 76 17.90 24.27 45.07
N TYR A 77 18.80 24.95 44.36
CA TYR A 77 18.84 24.91 42.90
C TYR A 77 19.19 23.52 42.37
N ALA A 78 20.20 22.85 42.94
CA ALA A 78 20.59 21.51 42.54
C ALA A 78 19.48 20.48 42.79
N ASN A 79 18.80 20.56 43.94
CA ASN A 79 17.67 19.68 44.27
C ASN A 79 16.48 19.89 43.30
N ARG A 80 16.10 21.15 43.02
CA ARG A 80 15.05 21.46 42.03
C ARG A 80 15.39 20.96 40.64
N ARG A 81 16.63 21.18 40.20
CA ARG A 81 17.09 20.73 38.88
C ARG A 81 17.05 19.21 38.76
N GLN A 82 17.45 18.48 39.80
CA GLN A 82 17.40 17.02 39.80
C GLN A 82 15.95 16.51 39.75
N PHE A 83 15.03 17.16 40.45
CA PHE A 83 13.60 16.85 40.37
C PHE A 83 13.03 17.11 38.96
N LEU A 84 13.39 18.22 38.32
CA LEU A 84 12.94 18.53 36.95
C LEU A 84 13.48 17.54 35.91
N ILE A 85 14.75 17.15 36.02
CA ILE A 85 15.35 16.15 35.11
C ILE A 85 14.71 14.77 35.34
N GLY A 86 14.49 14.37 36.59
CA GLY A 86 13.81 13.12 36.92
C GLY A 86 12.36 13.09 36.44
N GLY A 87 11.62 14.18 36.67
CA GLY A 87 10.22 14.30 36.25
C GLY A 87 10.05 14.29 34.73
N THR A 88 10.94 14.97 33.99
CA THR A 88 10.90 14.95 32.51
C THR A 88 11.22 13.57 31.95
N ALA A 89 12.24 12.89 32.47
CA ALA A 89 12.57 11.52 32.05
C ALA A 89 11.41 10.54 32.31
N PHE A 90 10.73 10.69 33.46
CA PHE A 90 9.55 9.88 33.78
C PHE A 90 8.38 10.13 32.81
N LEU A 91 8.08 11.39 32.50
CA LEU A 91 7.01 11.74 31.55
C LEU A 91 7.30 11.23 30.13
N VAL A 92 8.55 11.30 29.67
CA VAL A 92 8.96 10.75 28.37
C VAL A 92 8.81 9.23 28.34
N SER A 93 9.20 8.54 29.42
CA SER A 93 9.02 7.09 29.53
C SER A 93 7.54 6.69 29.50
N LEU A 94 6.69 7.43 30.23
CA LEU A 94 5.25 7.16 30.29
C LEU A 94 4.56 7.38 28.94
N THR A 95 4.92 8.45 28.22
CA THR A 95 4.37 8.72 26.89
C THR A 95 4.77 7.66 25.88
N LEU A 96 6.03 7.21 25.88
CA LEU A 96 6.48 6.11 25.02
C LEU A 96 5.74 4.80 25.31
N LEU A 97 5.43 4.51 26.58
CA LEU A 97 4.66 3.33 26.96
C LEU A 97 3.22 3.37 26.44
N ILE A 98 2.56 4.53 26.51
CA ILE A 98 1.21 4.72 25.96
C ILE A 98 1.22 4.51 24.43
N PHE A 99 2.18 5.11 23.72
CA PHE A 99 2.32 4.90 22.27
C PHE A 99 2.59 3.44 21.92
N GLY A 100 3.41 2.73 22.72
CA GLY A 100 3.67 1.31 22.53
C GLY A 100 2.40 0.46 22.63
N ILE A 101 1.53 0.73 23.60
CA ILE A 101 0.25 0.03 23.77
C ILE A 101 -0.70 0.30 22.58
N GLN A 102 -0.80 1.56 22.15
CA GLN A 102 -1.65 1.93 21.01
C GLN A 102 -1.17 1.28 19.70
N ALA A 103 0.14 1.27 19.45
CA ALA A 103 0.71 0.64 18.27
C ALA A 103 0.40 -0.87 18.21
N VAL A 104 0.47 -1.57 19.35
CA VAL A 104 0.10 -3.00 19.41
C VAL A 104 -1.36 -3.22 19.04
N GLY A 105 -2.29 -2.40 19.55
CA GLY A 105 -3.72 -2.49 19.20
C GLY A 105 -3.97 -2.37 17.70
N THR A 106 -3.46 -1.31 17.08
CA THR A 106 -3.59 -1.08 15.63
C THR A 106 -2.97 -2.19 14.79
N PHE A 107 -1.85 -2.78 15.24
CA PHE A 107 -1.20 -3.89 14.53
C PHE A 107 -2.06 -5.17 14.54
N TYR A 108 -2.75 -5.45 15.64
CA TYR A 108 -3.66 -6.60 15.73
C TYR A 108 -4.86 -6.46 14.79
N GLU A 109 -5.45 -5.28 14.68
CA GLU A 109 -6.57 -5.02 13.78
C GLU A 109 -6.15 -5.17 12.31
N LEU A 110 -4.98 -4.64 11.95
CA LEU A 110 -4.43 -4.76 10.60
C LEU A 110 -4.21 -6.24 10.22
N GLN A 111 -3.68 -7.05 11.14
CA GLN A 111 -3.52 -8.49 10.93
C GLN A 111 -4.85 -9.20 10.69
N VAL A 112 -5.90 -8.84 11.43
CA VAL A 112 -7.25 -9.41 11.25
C VAL A 112 -7.82 -9.01 9.88
N ASN A 113 -7.69 -7.75 9.48
CA ASN A 113 -8.16 -7.27 8.18
C ASN A 113 -7.43 -7.96 7.02
N ILE A 114 -6.11 -8.15 7.12
CA ILE A 114 -5.33 -8.89 6.11
C ILE A 114 -5.78 -10.35 6.03
N LYS A 115 -6.02 -11.01 7.17
CA LYS A 115 -6.51 -12.40 7.19
C LYS A 115 -7.90 -12.51 6.57
N ASN A 116 -8.79 -11.57 6.85
CA ASN A 116 -10.14 -11.53 6.27
C ASN A 116 -10.11 -11.28 4.76
N LYS A 117 -9.32 -10.29 4.28
CA LYS A 117 -9.14 -10.04 2.84
C LYS A 117 -8.58 -11.28 2.12
N LYS A 118 -7.58 -11.96 2.70
CA LYS A 118 -7.05 -13.22 2.15
C LYS A 118 -8.10 -14.33 2.13
N ALA A 119 -8.90 -14.49 3.18
CA ALA A 119 -9.94 -15.51 3.25
C ALA A 119 -11.02 -15.30 2.18
N VAL A 120 -11.44 -14.06 1.94
CA VAL A 120 -12.38 -13.71 0.87
C VAL A 120 -11.78 -13.98 -0.52
N GLY A 121 -10.52 -13.60 -0.74
CA GLY A 121 -9.80 -13.88 -1.99
C GLY A 121 -9.69 -15.38 -2.28
N ILE A 122 -9.32 -16.19 -1.29
CA ILE A 122 -9.23 -17.65 -1.41
C ILE A 122 -10.60 -18.27 -1.72
N ARG A 123 -11.68 -17.80 -1.09
CA ARG A 123 -13.05 -18.26 -1.39
C ARG A 123 -13.44 -17.95 -2.83
N LEU A 124 -13.16 -16.72 -3.30
CA LEU A 124 -13.44 -16.31 -4.68
C LEU A 124 -12.66 -17.17 -5.69
N GLU A 125 -11.38 -17.44 -5.43
CA GLU A 125 -10.55 -18.28 -6.30
C GLU A 125 -11.02 -19.73 -6.31
N LYS A 126 -11.41 -20.30 -5.17
CA LYS A 126 -12.01 -21.64 -5.07
C LYS A 126 -13.30 -21.72 -5.88
N THR A 127 -14.18 -20.72 -5.78
CA THR A 127 -15.43 -20.65 -6.55
C THR A 127 -15.13 -20.58 -8.06
N LYS A 128 -14.15 -19.77 -8.48
CA LYS A 128 -13.71 -19.70 -9.89
C LYS A 128 -13.16 -21.04 -10.40
N LYS A 129 -12.36 -21.74 -9.60
CA LYS A 129 -11.83 -23.08 -9.96
C LYS A 129 -12.95 -24.11 -10.07
N GLN A 130 -13.89 -24.13 -9.13
CA GLN A 130 -15.04 -25.03 -9.19
C GLN A 130 -15.92 -24.76 -10.42
N ARG A 131 -16.14 -23.49 -10.75
CA ARG A 131 -16.82 -23.08 -12.00
C ARG A 131 -16.10 -23.62 -13.24
N ALA A 132 -14.78 -23.40 -13.35
CA ALA A 132 -14.02 -23.86 -14.50
C ALA A 132 -14.03 -25.39 -14.66
N ILE A 133 -14.05 -26.14 -13.55
CA ILE A 133 -14.20 -27.61 -13.58
C ILE A 133 -15.60 -28.00 -14.06
N ALA A 134 -16.65 -27.32 -13.57
CA ALA A 134 -18.02 -27.57 -14.00
C ALA A 134 -18.24 -27.25 -15.49
N GLU A 135 -17.67 -26.14 -15.99
CA GLU A 135 -17.69 -25.75 -17.40
C GLU A 135 -16.94 -26.78 -18.27
N ASN A 136 -15.72 -27.17 -17.88
CA ASN A 136 -14.98 -28.21 -18.61
C ASN A 136 -15.71 -29.55 -18.63
N LYS A 137 -16.38 -29.94 -17.53
CA LYS A 137 -17.20 -31.15 -17.49
C LYS A 137 -18.42 -31.04 -18.40
N ALA A 138 -19.10 -29.88 -18.40
CA ALA A 138 -20.21 -29.61 -19.31
C ALA A 138 -19.77 -29.70 -20.77
N GLN A 139 -18.63 -29.10 -21.11
CA GLN A 139 -18.08 -29.09 -22.45
C GLN A 139 -17.74 -30.49 -22.94
N ARG A 140 -17.04 -31.30 -22.12
CA ARG A 140 -16.74 -32.71 -22.45
C ARG A 140 -17.98 -33.56 -22.66
N LEU A 141 -19.06 -33.28 -21.92
CA LEU A 141 -20.35 -33.93 -22.15
C LEU A 141 -20.98 -33.46 -23.46
N LEU A 142 -20.95 -32.15 -23.77
CA LEU A 142 -21.51 -31.62 -25.03
C LEU A 142 -20.75 -32.09 -26.27
N ASP A 143 -19.43 -32.21 -26.20
CA ASP A 143 -18.57 -32.56 -27.33
C ASP A 143 -18.62 -34.06 -27.70
N GLY A 144 -19.42 -34.86 -27.00
CA GLY A 144 -19.68 -36.27 -27.34
C GLY A 144 -18.44 -37.18 -27.32
N THR A 145 -17.32 -36.71 -26.78
CA THR A 145 -16.03 -37.43 -26.77
C THR A 145 -15.96 -38.50 -25.68
N ALA A 146 -16.99 -38.60 -24.83
CA ALA A 146 -17.22 -39.74 -23.95
C ALA A 146 -18.09 -40.76 -24.69
N GLY A 147 -17.47 -41.85 -25.16
CA GLY A 147 -18.16 -42.95 -25.82
C GLY A 147 -19.37 -43.44 -25.01
N ALA A 148 -20.50 -43.65 -25.70
CA ALA A 148 -21.78 -44.11 -25.15
C ALA A 148 -22.17 -43.44 -23.82
N MET A 149 -22.72 -42.22 -23.88
CA MET A 149 -23.37 -41.58 -22.72
C MET A 149 -24.35 -42.54 -22.07
N SER A 150 -24.05 -42.96 -20.84
CA SER A 150 -25.00 -43.71 -20.03
C SER A 150 -26.17 -42.79 -19.65
N GLN A 151 -27.32 -43.38 -19.32
CA GLN A 151 -28.47 -42.61 -18.82
C GLN A 151 -28.16 -41.86 -17.50
N GLU A 152 -27.13 -42.31 -16.77
CA GLU A 152 -26.56 -41.64 -15.59
C GLU A 152 -25.81 -40.36 -15.98
N ASP A 153 -25.14 -40.32 -17.14
CA ASP A 153 -24.46 -39.14 -17.66
C ASP A 153 -25.44 -38.02 -18.07
N LEU A 154 -26.62 -38.38 -18.57
CA LEU A 154 -27.69 -37.41 -18.86
C LEU A 154 -28.27 -36.79 -17.58
N GLN A 155 -28.37 -37.55 -16.48
CA GLN A 155 -28.72 -36.98 -15.18
C GLN A 155 -27.61 -36.06 -14.65
N ASN A 156 -26.34 -36.43 -14.88
CA ASN A 156 -25.19 -35.59 -14.56
C ASN A 156 -25.17 -34.27 -15.33
N ILE A 157 -25.65 -34.21 -16.58
CA ILE A 157 -25.76 -32.96 -17.35
C ILE A 157 -26.71 -31.97 -16.66
N ASN A 158 -27.86 -32.42 -16.15
CA ASN A 158 -28.78 -31.55 -15.43
C ASN A 158 -28.20 -31.05 -14.11
N VAL A 159 -27.45 -31.89 -13.39
CA VAL A 159 -26.72 -31.50 -12.18
C VAL A 159 -25.64 -30.46 -12.49
N VAL A 160 -24.88 -30.64 -13.57
CA VAL A 160 -23.86 -29.68 -14.00
C VAL A 160 -24.50 -28.35 -14.43
N LYS A 161 -25.63 -28.38 -15.16
CA LYS A 161 -26.40 -27.17 -15.49
C LYS A 161 -26.88 -26.44 -14.24
N GLN A 162 -27.42 -27.16 -13.24
CA GLN A 162 -27.82 -26.56 -11.97
C GLN A 162 -26.63 -25.98 -11.20
N MET A 163 -25.46 -26.61 -11.24
CA MET A 163 -24.23 -26.05 -10.66
C MET A 163 -23.82 -24.75 -11.36
N ILE A 164 -23.78 -24.72 -12.70
CA ILE A 164 -23.43 -23.51 -13.46
C ILE A 164 -24.41 -22.38 -13.13
N ILE A 165 -25.73 -22.65 -13.14
CA ILE A 165 -26.75 -21.66 -12.76
C ILE A 165 -26.51 -21.17 -11.34
N LYS A 166 -26.25 -22.06 -10.38
CA LYS A 166 -25.98 -21.70 -8.99
C LYS A 166 -24.73 -20.84 -8.84
N TYR A 167 -23.66 -21.13 -9.59
CA TYR A 167 -22.44 -20.32 -9.56
C TYR A 167 -22.63 -18.96 -10.23
N ASP A 168 -23.41 -18.89 -11.31
CA ASP A 168 -23.78 -17.62 -11.95
C ASP A 168 -24.69 -16.78 -11.05
N THR A 169 -25.66 -17.39 -10.34
CA THR A 169 -26.49 -16.66 -9.37
C THR A 169 -25.65 -16.15 -8.20
N LEU A 170 -24.74 -16.97 -7.66
CA LEU A 170 -23.84 -16.53 -6.58
C LEU A 170 -22.88 -15.42 -7.04
N GLY A 171 -22.37 -15.52 -8.26
CA GLY A 171 -21.54 -14.47 -8.86
C GLY A 171 -22.31 -13.16 -9.06
N ARG A 172 -23.56 -13.25 -9.56
CA ARG A 172 -24.46 -12.09 -9.69
C ARG A 172 -24.83 -11.48 -8.35
N GLU A 173 -25.21 -12.28 -7.37
CA GLU A 173 -25.50 -11.81 -6.00
C GLU A 173 -24.29 -11.09 -5.41
N GLN A 174 -23.09 -11.65 -5.56
CA GLN A 174 -21.86 -11.02 -5.08
C GLN A 174 -21.55 -9.71 -5.81
N THR A 175 -21.80 -9.65 -7.12
CA THR A 175 -21.63 -8.42 -7.92
C THR A 175 -22.63 -7.35 -7.48
N ILE A 176 -23.90 -7.72 -7.30
CA ILE A 176 -24.96 -6.82 -6.79
C ILE A 176 -24.62 -6.30 -5.39
N ILE A 177 -24.07 -7.13 -4.50
CA ILE A 177 -23.64 -6.70 -3.16
C ILE A 177 -22.49 -5.69 -3.25
N ILE A 178 -21.52 -5.93 -4.13
CA ILE A 178 -20.39 -5.00 -4.34
C ILE A 178 -20.90 -3.68 -4.92
N GLU A 179 -21.74 -3.71 -5.95
CA GLU A 179 -22.36 -2.52 -6.54
C GLU A 179 -23.16 -1.72 -5.52
N GLN A 180 -23.98 -2.38 -4.69
CA GLN A 180 -24.75 -1.72 -3.63
C GLN A 180 -23.85 -1.10 -2.56
N ARG A 181 -22.75 -1.78 -2.20
CA ARG A 181 -21.78 -1.26 -1.25
C ARG A 181 -21.08 -0.03 -1.83
N ASP A 182 -20.59 -0.12 -3.05
CA ASP A 182 -19.83 0.95 -3.70
C ASP A 182 -20.74 2.17 -3.94
N LEU A 183 -22.01 1.97 -4.28
CA LEU A 183 -23.03 3.03 -4.37
C LEU A 183 -23.28 3.71 -3.01
N ALA A 184 -23.43 2.93 -1.93
CA ALA A 184 -23.65 3.49 -0.58
C ALA A 184 -22.41 4.23 -0.05
N GLN A 185 -21.22 3.68 -0.26
CA GLN A 185 -19.96 4.33 0.11
C GLN A 185 -19.74 5.61 -0.70
N SER A 186 -20.02 5.57 -2.00
CA SER A 186 -19.96 6.75 -2.86
C SER A 186 -20.87 7.87 -2.36
N ALA A 187 -22.13 7.58 -2.04
CA ALA A 187 -23.08 8.57 -1.51
C ALA A 187 -22.59 9.17 -0.18
N THR A 188 -22.08 8.33 0.73
CA THR A 188 -21.56 8.80 2.02
C THR A 188 -20.34 9.70 1.85
N LEU A 189 -19.42 9.33 0.94
CA LEU A 189 -18.23 10.13 0.65
C LEU A 189 -18.57 11.46 -0.02
N SER A 190 -19.60 11.52 -0.88
CA SER A 190 -20.05 12.78 -1.47
C SER A 190 -20.70 13.71 -0.43
N ASP A 191 -21.45 13.17 0.54
CA ASP A 191 -22.00 13.95 1.66
C ASP A 191 -20.89 14.52 2.57
N LEU A 192 -19.89 13.70 2.90
CA LEU A 192 -18.73 14.16 3.66
C LEU A 192 -17.92 15.20 2.88
N ALA A 193 -17.77 15.02 1.57
CA ALA A 193 -17.10 15.98 0.71
C ALA A 193 -17.83 17.34 0.69
N ALA A 194 -19.17 17.34 0.67
CA ALA A 194 -19.97 18.56 0.76
C ALA A 194 -19.74 19.28 2.10
N THR A 195 -19.74 18.52 3.20
CA THR A 195 -19.49 19.04 4.55
C THR A 195 -18.08 19.63 4.67
N ALA A 196 -17.05 18.93 4.16
CA ALA A 196 -15.68 19.43 4.14
C ALA A 196 -15.56 20.71 3.31
N LEU A 197 -16.30 20.81 2.19
CA LEU A 197 -16.33 22.01 1.36
C LEU A 197 -16.98 23.19 2.09
N GLU A 198 -18.06 22.98 2.84
CA GLU A 198 -18.69 24.00 3.71
C GLU A 198 -17.74 24.48 4.81
N GLN A 199 -16.92 23.59 5.35
CA GLN A 199 -15.85 23.91 6.30
C GLN A 199 -14.61 24.55 5.64
N ASN A 200 -14.66 24.82 4.34
CA ASN A 200 -13.57 25.40 3.53
C ASN A 200 -12.31 24.52 3.44
N ASP A 201 -12.40 23.21 3.73
CA ASP A 201 -11.34 22.23 3.49
C ASP A 201 -11.46 21.65 2.07
N LYS A 202 -10.98 22.44 1.10
CA LYS A 202 -11.08 22.12 -0.33
C LYS A 202 -10.27 20.89 -0.72
N ALA A 203 -9.12 20.68 -0.08
CA ALA A 203 -8.23 19.56 -0.41
C ALA A 203 -8.89 18.24 -0.01
N TYR A 204 -9.43 18.17 1.21
CA TYR A 204 -10.11 16.99 1.70
C TYR A 204 -11.43 16.74 0.98
N ALA A 205 -12.22 17.79 0.72
CA ALA A 205 -13.42 17.70 -0.10
C ALA A 205 -13.13 17.11 -1.50
N LEU A 206 -12.02 17.53 -2.13
CA LEU A 206 -11.63 17.03 -3.44
C LEU A 206 -11.22 15.55 -3.40
N GLN A 207 -10.48 15.11 -2.37
CA GLN A 207 -10.11 13.71 -2.17
C GLN A 207 -11.35 12.81 -2.00
N LEU A 208 -12.26 13.21 -1.10
CA LEU A 208 -13.51 12.49 -0.82
C LEU A 208 -14.41 12.41 -2.06
N ALA A 209 -14.63 13.53 -2.75
CA ALA A 209 -15.45 13.55 -3.97
C ALA A 209 -14.81 12.70 -5.08
N SER A 210 -13.50 12.84 -5.32
CA SER A 210 -12.80 12.02 -6.31
C SER A 210 -12.96 10.52 -6.02
N LYS A 211 -12.87 10.12 -4.75
CA LYS A 211 -13.07 8.72 -4.35
C LYS A 211 -14.51 8.26 -4.51
N ALA A 212 -15.48 9.12 -4.17
CA ALA A 212 -16.89 8.84 -4.40
C ALA A 212 -17.18 8.58 -5.89
N TRP A 213 -16.57 9.36 -6.79
CA TRP A 213 -16.72 9.19 -8.24
C TRP A 213 -16.04 7.91 -8.75
N GLU A 214 -14.85 7.55 -8.23
CA GLU A 214 -14.20 6.27 -8.56
C GLU A 214 -15.08 5.07 -8.21
N LEU A 215 -15.80 5.13 -7.08
CA LEU A 215 -16.69 4.05 -6.63
C LEU A 215 -18.01 4.01 -7.42
N ASN A 216 -18.53 5.18 -7.80
CA ASN A 216 -19.74 5.30 -8.61
C ASN A 216 -19.64 6.54 -9.52
N PRO A 217 -19.27 6.37 -10.80
CA PRO A 217 -19.15 7.48 -11.75
C PRO A 217 -20.46 8.25 -11.99
N ASP A 218 -21.61 7.63 -11.71
CA ASP A 218 -22.93 8.24 -11.86
C ASP A 218 -23.35 9.09 -10.64
N ASN A 219 -22.49 9.22 -9.62
CA ASN A 219 -22.76 10.07 -8.45
C ASN A 219 -22.66 11.56 -8.83
N THR A 220 -23.83 12.16 -9.12
CA THR A 220 -23.94 13.58 -9.50
C THR A 220 -23.47 14.54 -8.41
N GLN A 221 -23.68 14.23 -7.13
CA GLN A 221 -23.25 15.08 -6.02
C GLN A 221 -21.72 15.17 -5.95
N SER A 222 -21.02 14.04 -6.16
CA SER A 222 -19.57 14.05 -6.27
C SER A 222 -19.09 14.94 -7.43
N LEU A 223 -19.70 14.81 -8.61
CA LEU A 223 -19.38 15.64 -9.77
C LEU A 223 -19.58 17.13 -9.49
N GLU A 224 -20.70 17.50 -8.86
CA GLU A 224 -20.98 18.89 -8.47
C GLU A 224 -19.93 19.45 -7.50
N ILE A 225 -19.44 18.63 -6.55
CA ILE A 225 -18.42 19.05 -5.59
C ILE A 225 -17.07 19.22 -6.30
N LEU A 226 -16.68 18.27 -7.16
CA LEU A 226 -15.49 18.38 -7.99
C LEU A 226 -15.53 19.65 -8.84
N GLU A 227 -16.68 19.97 -9.43
CA GLU A 227 -16.88 21.19 -10.19
C GLU A 227 -16.77 22.44 -9.29
N LYS A 228 -17.46 22.47 -8.15
CA LYS A 228 -17.42 23.59 -7.19
C LYS A 228 -16.01 23.90 -6.71
N VAL A 229 -15.20 22.87 -6.43
CA VAL A 229 -13.79 23.03 -6.04
C VAL A 229 -12.95 23.53 -7.22
N ASN A 230 -13.26 23.09 -8.44
CA ASN A 230 -12.51 23.38 -9.67
C ASN A 230 -13.03 24.62 -10.45
N LYS A 231 -13.90 25.46 -9.86
CA LYS A 231 -14.52 26.68 -10.43
C LYS A 231 -13.56 27.77 -10.95
N GLN A 232 -12.26 27.47 -11.12
CA GLN A 232 -11.36 28.24 -11.97
C GLN A 232 -11.61 28.04 -13.48
N LYS A 233 -12.46 27.09 -13.91
CA LYS A 233 -12.76 26.84 -15.34
C LYS A 233 -14.24 27.08 -15.65
N ALA A 234 -14.52 27.82 -16.74
CA ALA A 234 -15.85 28.29 -17.15
C ALA A 234 -16.78 27.23 -17.77
N ILE A 235 -16.46 25.94 -17.65
CA ILE A 235 -17.19 24.83 -18.31
C ILE A 235 -17.65 23.86 -17.23
N ALA A 236 -18.93 23.48 -17.26
CA ALA A 236 -19.51 22.54 -16.30
C ALA A 236 -18.87 21.16 -16.48
N PHE A 237 -18.62 20.47 -15.35
CA PHE A 237 -17.87 19.21 -15.37
C PHE A 237 -18.70 18.07 -15.99
N SER A 238 -20.03 18.17 -15.91
CA SER A 238 -21.00 17.30 -16.57
C SER A 238 -20.87 17.29 -18.10
N ASP A 239 -20.34 18.35 -18.69
CA ASP A 239 -20.28 18.53 -20.14
C ASP A 239 -19.04 17.86 -20.75
N PHE A 240 -18.12 17.40 -19.91
CA PHE A 240 -16.96 16.63 -20.34
C PHE A 240 -17.34 15.17 -20.62
N SER A 241 -16.74 14.58 -21.65
CA SER A 241 -16.83 13.14 -21.87
C SER A 241 -16.28 12.36 -20.66
N SER A 242 -16.79 11.15 -20.44
CA SER A 242 -16.36 10.30 -19.30
C SER A 242 -14.83 10.16 -19.18
N ASN A 243 -14.11 10.06 -20.31
CA ASN A 243 -12.64 10.02 -20.31
C ASN A 243 -12.02 11.33 -19.78
N LYS A 244 -12.56 12.48 -20.19
CA LYS A 244 -12.06 13.79 -19.76
C LYS A 244 -12.43 14.10 -18.31
N GLN A 245 -13.57 13.59 -17.83
CA GLN A 245 -13.91 13.60 -16.40
C GLN A 245 -12.89 12.76 -15.60
N ALA A 246 -12.57 11.55 -16.07
CA ALA A 246 -11.56 10.68 -15.45
C ALA A 246 -10.18 11.35 -15.39
N ASP A 247 -9.75 12.00 -16.47
CA ASP A 247 -8.46 12.71 -16.54
C ASP A 247 -8.40 13.85 -15.52
N LEU A 248 -9.50 14.62 -15.38
CA LEU A 248 -9.58 15.71 -14.42
C LEU A 248 -9.58 15.19 -12.97
N VAL A 249 -10.26 14.07 -12.70
CA VAL A 249 -10.22 13.40 -11.38
C VAL A 249 -8.80 12.92 -11.08
N GLN A 250 -8.11 12.31 -12.05
CA GLN A 250 -6.72 11.88 -11.86
C GLN A 250 -5.77 13.07 -11.66
N GLU A 251 -5.96 14.17 -12.37
CA GLU A 251 -5.16 15.39 -12.20
C GLU A 251 -5.38 16.00 -10.81
N SER A 252 -6.64 16.03 -10.36
CA SER A 252 -7.04 16.38 -9.00
C SER A 252 -6.29 15.55 -7.97
N GLN A 253 -6.36 14.21 -8.08
CA GLN A 253 -5.72 13.27 -7.17
C GLN A 253 -4.18 13.40 -7.17
N LYS A 254 -3.57 13.73 -8.31
CA LYS A 254 -2.12 14.01 -8.37
C LYS A 254 -1.75 15.26 -7.58
N LYS A 255 -2.62 16.26 -7.53
CA LYS A 255 -2.38 17.53 -6.81
C LYS A 255 -2.67 17.41 -5.32
N THR A 256 -3.76 16.74 -4.94
CA THR A 256 -4.21 16.68 -3.55
C THR A 256 -3.84 15.39 -2.83
N GLY A 257 -3.35 14.36 -3.54
CA GLY A 257 -3.23 13.01 -3.01
C GLY A 257 -4.53 12.20 -3.22
N LYS A 258 -4.40 10.87 -3.07
CA LYS A 258 -5.54 9.94 -3.08
C LYS A 258 -5.94 9.63 -1.65
N LEU A 259 -7.24 9.53 -1.40
CA LEU A 259 -7.74 8.95 -0.16
C LEU A 259 -7.33 7.46 -0.13
N GLU A 260 -6.56 7.07 0.87
CA GLU A 260 -6.06 5.70 0.96
C GLU A 260 -7.15 4.74 1.45
N GLU A 261 -6.95 3.44 1.23
CA GLU A 261 -7.89 2.42 1.71
C GLU A 261 -7.99 2.43 3.25
N GLN A 262 -6.91 2.83 3.95
CA GLN A 262 -6.89 2.95 5.42
C GLN A 262 -7.81 4.09 5.89
N ASP A 263 -7.81 5.22 5.18
CA ASP A 263 -8.69 6.36 5.48
C ASP A 263 -10.16 5.98 5.25
N LEU A 264 -10.44 5.23 4.18
CA LEU A 264 -11.76 4.66 3.95
C LEU A 264 -12.19 3.72 5.08
N GLU A 265 -11.30 2.82 5.52
CA GLU A 265 -11.59 1.92 6.65
C GLU A 265 -11.87 2.72 7.93
N ALA A 266 -11.17 3.84 8.18
CA ALA A 266 -11.42 4.71 9.32
C ALA A 266 -12.76 5.48 9.23
N ILE A 267 -13.13 5.97 8.03
CA ILE A 267 -14.42 6.65 7.80
C ILE A 267 -15.59 5.69 8.03
N PHE A 268 -15.47 4.44 7.58
CA PHE A 268 -16.52 3.43 7.66
C PHE A 268 -16.36 2.46 8.83
N SER A 269 -15.47 2.73 9.78
CA SER A 269 -15.27 1.89 10.95
C SER A 269 -16.54 1.87 11.81
N LYS A 270 -16.79 0.76 12.53
CA LYS A 270 -17.98 0.65 13.42
C LYS A 270 -17.96 1.65 14.57
N GLU A 271 -16.78 2.15 14.90
CA GLU A 271 -16.53 3.10 15.98
C GLU A 271 -16.78 4.55 15.53
N ASN A 272 -16.81 4.80 14.22
CA ASN A 272 -17.14 6.10 13.66
C ASN A 272 -18.68 6.29 13.61
N GLU A 273 -19.18 7.45 14.00
CA GLU A 273 -20.61 7.80 13.93
C GLU A 273 -21.18 7.62 12.52
N VAL A 274 -20.36 7.87 11.49
CA VAL A 274 -20.71 7.61 10.08
C VAL A 274 -20.98 6.12 9.84
N GLY A 275 -20.14 5.23 10.40
CA GLY A 275 -20.33 3.78 10.32
C GLY A 275 -21.57 3.28 11.08
N GLN A 276 -21.89 3.90 12.22
CA GLN A 276 -23.11 3.60 12.98
C GLN A 276 -24.37 4.03 12.24
N ASN A 277 -24.37 5.24 11.67
CA ASN A 277 -25.47 5.74 10.84
C ASN A 277 -25.62 4.95 9.53
N HIS A 278 -24.52 4.49 8.93
CA HIS A 278 -24.49 3.61 7.77
C HIS A 278 -25.15 2.24 8.03
N ALA A 279 -24.85 1.60 9.17
CA ALA A 279 -25.49 0.35 9.56
C ALA A 279 -27.01 0.50 9.75
N LEU A 280 -27.45 1.65 10.29
CA LEU A 280 -28.87 1.98 10.43
C LEU A 280 -29.54 2.29 9.08
N GLY A 281 -28.84 2.98 8.18
CA GLY A 281 -29.28 3.29 6.82
C GLY A 281 -29.51 2.04 5.97
N ILE A 282 -28.54 1.12 5.92
CA ILE A 282 -28.68 -0.18 5.22
C ILE A 282 -29.83 -1.00 5.83
N LYS A 283 -29.95 -1.03 7.16
CA LYS A 283 -31.04 -1.76 7.83
C LYS A 283 -32.41 -1.16 7.47
N ARG A 284 -32.52 0.16 7.33
CA ARG A 284 -33.74 0.86 6.86
C ARG A 284 -34.04 0.63 5.38
N SER A 285 -33.05 0.64 4.50
CA SER A 285 -33.27 0.39 3.06
C SER A 285 -33.62 -1.07 2.76
N VAL A 286 -33.01 -2.03 3.47
CA VAL A 286 -33.38 -3.45 3.39
C VAL A 286 -34.77 -3.71 3.98
N THR A 287 -35.15 -3.06 5.09
CA THR A 287 -36.48 -3.23 5.68
C THR A 287 -37.58 -2.53 4.90
N SER A 288 -37.36 -1.32 4.39
CA SER A 288 -38.34 -0.60 3.53
C SER A 288 -38.60 -1.32 2.21
N LYS A 289 -37.56 -1.91 1.58
CA LYS A 289 -37.72 -2.75 0.38
C LYS A 289 -38.47 -4.06 0.67
N LYS A 290 -38.37 -4.58 1.91
CA LYS A 290 -39.14 -5.75 2.39
C LYS A 290 -40.60 -5.42 2.74
N VAL A 291 -40.90 -4.18 3.11
CA VAL A 291 -42.25 -3.70 3.40
C VAL A 291 -43.01 -3.34 2.11
N SER A 292 -42.32 -2.81 1.09
CA SER A 292 -42.91 -2.56 -0.24
C SER A 292 -43.35 -3.82 -0.99
N LEU A 293 -42.92 -5.01 -0.57
CA LEU A 293 -43.33 -6.30 -1.14
C LEU A 293 -44.51 -6.96 -0.39
N ARG A 294 -45.11 -6.29 0.60
CA ARG A 294 -46.11 -6.89 1.50
C ARG A 294 -47.49 -6.21 1.54
N ALA A 295 -47.79 -5.34 0.60
CA ALA A 295 -49.14 -4.77 0.43
C ALA A 295 -49.85 -5.38 -0.79
N THR A 296 -50.02 -6.71 -0.79
CA THR A 296 -51.08 -7.39 -1.54
C THR A 296 -51.65 -8.46 -0.63
N ALA A 297 -52.98 -8.52 -0.57
CA ALA A 297 -53.82 -9.32 0.33
C ALA A 297 -53.38 -10.80 0.50
N PRO A 298 -53.77 -11.49 1.59
CA PRO A 298 -53.25 -12.80 1.94
C PRO A 298 -53.79 -13.87 0.99
N SER A 299 -53.05 -14.14 -0.08
CA SER A 299 -53.24 -15.33 -0.90
C SER A 299 -52.58 -16.53 -0.21
N ALA A 300 -53.30 -17.64 -0.24
CA ALA A 300 -53.03 -18.95 0.37
C ALA A 300 -51.54 -19.32 0.54
N ALA A 301 -51.26 -19.98 1.67
CA ALA A 301 -49.98 -20.61 1.98
C ALA A 301 -49.37 -21.27 0.74
N ILE A 302 -48.24 -20.71 0.29
CA ILE A 302 -47.46 -21.23 -0.82
C ILE A 302 -46.95 -22.61 -0.39
N LYS A 303 -47.64 -23.65 -0.83
CA LYS A 303 -47.04 -24.99 -0.93
C LYS A 303 -45.92 -24.86 -1.95
N ILE A 304 -44.69 -25.06 -1.49
CA ILE A 304 -43.53 -25.23 -2.35
C ILE A 304 -43.90 -26.32 -3.36
N PRO A 305 -43.96 -26.01 -4.67
CA PRO A 305 -44.32 -27.02 -5.66
C PRO A 305 -43.27 -28.11 -5.61
N ASP A 306 -43.73 -29.36 -5.50
CA ASP A 306 -42.89 -30.52 -5.71
C ASP A 306 -42.24 -30.39 -7.11
N LEU A 307 -40.96 -30.03 -7.13
CA LEU A 307 -40.21 -29.66 -8.33
C LEU A 307 -40.23 -30.80 -9.36
N TYR A 308 -40.42 -32.03 -8.90
CA TYR A 308 -40.57 -33.22 -9.73
C TYR A 308 -41.85 -33.22 -10.57
N LYS A 309 -42.96 -32.64 -10.08
CA LYS A 309 -44.24 -32.54 -10.80
C LYS A 309 -44.24 -31.45 -11.88
N VAL A 310 -43.53 -30.35 -11.64
CA VAL A 310 -43.41 -29.23 -12.62
C VAL A 310 -42.61 -29.66 -13.86
N ILE A 311 -41.63 -30.55 -13.68
CA ILE A 311 -40.80 -31.09 -14.77
C ILE A 311 -41.57 -32.10 -15.64
N GLN A 312 -42.53 -32.84 -15.08
CA GLN A 312 -43.34 -33.80 -15.88
C GLN A 312 -44.43 -33.12 -16.72
N GLN A 313 -44.89 -31.93 -16.35
CA GLN A 313 -46.00 -31.25 -17.04
C GLN A 313 -45.57 -30.39 -18.23
N ASN A 314 -44.29 -30.01 -18.32
CA ASN A 314 -43.76 -29.24 -19.44
C ASN A 314 -42.88 -30.13 -20.34
N LYS A 315 -43.51 -31.00 -21.15
CA LYS A 315 -42.88 -31.56 -22.35
C LYS A 315 -43.07 -30.58 -23.52
N PRO A 316 -42.05 -29.83 -23.96
CA PRO A 316 -42.18 -28.96 -25.12
C PRO A 316 -42.29 -29.78 -26.41
N LYS A 317 -43.21 -29.35 -27.28
CA LYS A 317 -43.52 -29.93 -28.61
C LYS A 317 -42.58 -29.49 -29.74
N THR A 318 -41.43 -28.93 -29.42
CA THR A 318 -40.36 -28.61 -30.37
C THR A 318 -39.08 -29.29 -29.94
N PRO A 319 -38.32 -29.93 -30.86
CA PRO A 319 -37.11 -30.63 -30.49
C PRO A 319 -36.09 -29.63 -29.95
N ILE A 320 -35.88 -29.67 -28.63
CA ILE A 320 -34.90 -28.90 -27.86
C ILE A 320 -33.51 -28.94 -28.53
N LEU A 321 -33.21 -30.01 -29.27
CA LEU A 321 -31.98 -30.16 -30.05
C LEU A 321 -31.74 -29.03 -31.07
N GLN A 322 -32.78 -28.39 -31.61
CA GLN A 322 -32.64 -27.38 -32.66
C GLN A 322 -32.37 -25.99 -32.10
N ALA A 323 -33.06 -25.60 -31.02
CA ALA A 323 -32.74 -24.39 -30.26
C ALA A 323 -31.36 -24.48 -29.58
N VAL A 324 -30.97 -25.67 -29.13
CA VAL A 324 -29.64 -25.95 -28.57
C VAL A 324 -28.55 -25.95 -29.65
N LYS A 325 -28.82 -26.47 -30.86
CA LYS A 325 -27.90 -26.35 -32.01
C LYS A 325 -27.71 -24.90 -32.46
N GLU A 326 -28.72 -24.04 -32.32
CA GLU A 326 -28.62 -22.61 -32.66
C GLU A 326 -27.90 -21.80 -31.58
N SER A 327 -28.05 -22.14 -30.29
CA SER A 327 -27.30 -21.52 -29.18
C SER A 327 -25.87 -22.06 -29.00
N LEU A 328 -25.55 -23.22 -29.58
CA LEU A 328 -24.23 -23.87 -29.52
C LEU A 328 -23.52 -23.95 -30.88
N LYS A 329 -23.98 -23.23 -31.91
CA LYS A 329 -23.08 -22.95 -33.04
C LYS A 329 -21.84 -22.32 -32.41
N PRO A 330 -20.62 -22.87 -32.60
CA PRO A 330 -19.43 -22.24 -32.09
C PRO A 330 -19.45 -20.83 -32.66
N GLU A 331 -19.66 -19.85 -31.79
CA GLU A 331 -19.32 -18.48 -32.07
C GLU A 331 -17.86 -18.59 -32.52
N ARG A 332 -17.63 -18.50 -33.84
CA ARG A 332 -16.30 -18.60 -34.41
C ARG A 332 -15.46 -17.67 -33.56
N LEU A 333 -14.52 -18.24 -32.82
CA LEU A 333 -13.69 -17.52 -31.89
C LEU A 333 -12.65 -16.71 -32.66
N ASP A 334 -13.04 -16.10 -33.78
CA ASP A 334 -12.50 -14.85 -34.25
C ASP A 334 -13.05 -13.77 -33.29
N ARG A 335 -12.68 -13.85 -32.00
CA ARG A 335 -12.59 -12.63 -31.21
C ARG A 335 -11.57 -11.80 -31.98
N LYS A 336 -12.06 -10.88 -32.81
CA LYS A 336 -11.25 -9.86 -33.46
C LYS A 336 -10.31 -9.37 -32.38
N LEU A 337 -9.04 -9.74 -32.52
CA LEU A 337 -8.00 -9.32 -31.61
C LEU A 337 -8.09 -7.79 -31.66
N ASP A 338 -8.44 -7.15 -30.54
CA ASP A 338 -8.67 -5.72 -30.52
C ASP A 338 -7.31 -5.01 -30.55
N CYS A 339 -6.73 -4.97 -31.75
CA CYS A 339 -5.43 -4.38 -32.00
C CYS A 339 -5.42 -2.88 -31.73
N PHE A 340 -6.58 -2.24 -31.58
CA PHE A 340 -6.67 -0.85 -31.14
C PHE A 340 -6.15 -0.66 -29.71
N LEU A 341 -6.50 -1.58 -28.79
CA LEU A 341 -5.98 -1.55 -27.42
C LEU A 341 -4.49 -1.88 -27.38
N ALA A 342 -4.04 -2.82 -28.23
CA ALA A 342 -2.64 -3.15 -28.36
C ALA A 342 -1.82 -1.95 -28.85
N GLN A 343 -2.33 -1.21 -29.85
CA GLN A 343 -1.70 -0.02 -30.42
C GLN A 343 -1.52 1.12 -29.40
N ARG A 344 -2.42 1.24 -28.42
CA ARG A 344 -2.29 2.23 -27.32
C ARG A 344 -1.15 1.90 -26.36
N ASP A 345 -0.85 0.62 -26.19
CA ASP A 345 0.22 0.16 -25.31
C ASP A 345 1.57 0.03 -26.06
N VAL A 346 1.58 0.19 -27.39
CA VAL A 346 2.82 0.32 -28.18
C VAL A 346 3.59 1.53 -27.70
N ASP A 347 4.91 1.38 -27.69
CA ASP A 347 5.83 2.41 -27.23
C ASP A 347 5.77 2.74 -25.73
N ARG A 348 4.93 2.04 -24.95
CA ARG A 348 4.85 2.15 -23.50
C ARG A 348 5.77 1.14 -22.81
N TRP A 349 6.48 1.59 -21.78
CA TRP A 349 7.24 0.72 -20.88
C TRP A 349 6.31 -0.08 -19.97
N LEU A 350 6.42 -1.40 -20.02
CA LEU A 350 5.72 -2.34 -19.17
C LEU A 350 6.66 -2.80 -18.04
N PRO A 351 6.30 -2.63 -16.76
CA PRO A 351 7.10 -3.11 -15.64
C PRO A 351 7.09 -4.65 -15.63
N VAL A 352 8.27 -5.25 -15.45
CA VAL A 352 8.43 -6.71 -15.32
C VAL A 352 8.72 -7.10 -13.88
N GLU A 353 9.77 -6.50 -13.30
CA GLU A 353 10.16 -6.75 -11.91
C GLU A 353 10.72 -5.46 -11.32
N GLU A 354 10.38 -5.19 -10.07
CA GLU A 354 10.85 -4.03 -9.32
C GLU A 354 11.33 -4.49 -7.94
N ASN A 355 12.55 -4.11 -7.60
CA ASN A 355 13.17 -4.36 -6.30
C ASN A 355 13.78 -3.05 -5.77
N LYS A 356 14.15 -3.04 -4.50
CA LYS A 356 14.78 -1.90 -3.81
C LYS A 356 16.02 -1.35 -4.54
N THR A 357 16.74 -2.18 -5.29
CA THR A 357 18.00 -1.80 -5.95
C THR A 357 17.87 -1.59 -7.45
N TRP A 358 16.86 -2.16 -8.12
CA TRP A 358 16.68 -2.04 -9.57
C TRP A 358 15.25 -2.34 -10.04
N SER A 359 14.92 -1.87 -11.24
CA SER A 359 13.65 -2.10 -11.93
C SER A 359 13.90 -2.52 -13.38
N LEU A 360 13.18 -3.53 -13.88
CA LEU A 360 13.22 -3.98 -15.27
C LEU A 360 11.91 -3.62 -15.97
N PHE A 361 12.04 -2.95 -17.11
CA PHE A 361 10.94 -2.62 -17.99
C PHE A 361 11.17 -3.20 -19.38
N VAL A 362 10.08 -3.55 -20.04
CA VAL A 362 10.06 -4.03 -21.42
C VAL A 362 9.17 -3.12 -22.23
N LYS A 363 9.59 -2.74 -23.43
CA LYS A 363 8.79 -1.98 -24.38
C LYS A 363 8.85 -2.67 -25.73
N TYR A 364 7.68 -2.93 -26.31
CA TYR A 364 7.59 -3.29 -27.71
C TYR A 364 7.31 -2.02 -28.51
N ALA A 365 8.24 -1.63 -29.37
CA ALA A 365 8.14 -0.39 -30.11
C ALA A 365 7.46 -0.59 -31.46
N SER A 366 6.97 0.52 -32.02
CA SER A 366 6.32 0.55 -33.33
C SER A 366 7.24 0.17 -34.50
N ASP A 367 8.56 0.21 -34.31
CA ASP A 367 9.56 -0.23 -35.29
C ASP A 367 9.79 -1.76 -35.30
N GLY A 368 9.02 -2.52 -34.51
CA GLY A 368 9.13 -3.97 -34.41
C GLY A 368 10.30 -4.44 -33.55
N LYS A 369 10.95 -3.54 -32.80
CA LYS A 369 12.02 -3.89 -31.86
C LYS A 369 11.48 -4.05 -30.44
N LEU A 370 12.11 -4.97 -29.71
CA LEU A 370 11.89 -5.14 -28.28
C LEU A 370 12.99 -4.41 -27.52
N TYR A 371 12.59 -3.47 -26.67
CA TYR A 371 13.47 -2.70 -25.82
C TYR A 371 13.39 -3.21 -24.38
N LEU A 372 14.54 -3.26 -23.74
CA LEU A 372 14.70 -3.60 -22.34
C LEU A 372 15.35 -2.43 -21.62
N GLN A 373 14.74 -1.95 -20.55
CA GLN A 373 15.29 -0.86 -19.74
C GLN A 373 15.50 -1.36 -18.32
N ILE A 374 16.73 -1.22 -17.83
CA ILE A 374 17.08 -1.55 -16.46
C ILE A 374 17.44 -0.25 -15.76
N ILE A 375 16.66 0.10 -14.74
CA ILE A 375 16.85 1.29 -13.91
C ILE A 375 17.44 0.82 -12.57
N LEU A 376 18.52 1.44 -12.11
CA LEU A 376 19.05 1.21 -10.76
C LEU A 376 18.44 2.23 -9.80
N ASN A 377 17.77 1.76 -8.75
CA ASN A 377 16.99 2.62 -7.84
C ASN A 377 17.83 3.27 -6.73
N THR A 378 19.04 2.78 -6.48
CA THR A 378 19.90 3.25 -5.38
C THR A 378 21.08 4.07 -5.89
N ARG A 379 21.29 5.25 -5.28
CA ARG A 379 22.50 6.08 -5.51
C ARG A 379 23.81 5.35 -5.17
N GLU A 380 23.76 4.35 -4.30
CA GLU A 380 24.92 3.52 -3.96
C GLU A 380 25.31 2.51 -5.06
N ALA A 381 24.45 2.33 -6.07
CA ALA A 381 24.71 1.47 -7.22
C ALA A 381 25.30 2.23 -8.42
N GLU A 382 26.04 3.32 -8.18
CA GLU A 382 26.90 3.97 -9.19
C GLU A 382 28.08 3.08 -9.66
N GLY A 383 28.10 1.79 -9.26
CA GLY A 383 28.99 0.77 -9.78
C GLY A 383 28.63 0.32 -11.20
N VAL A 384 29.66 -0.16 -11.92
CA VAL A 384 29.60 -0.69 -13.29
C VAL A 384 28.39 -1.60 -13.47
N LEU A 385 27.45 -1.21 -14.33
CA LEU A 385 26.33 -2.10 -14.67
C LEU A 385 26.85 -3.38 -15.32
N PRO A 386 26.26 -4.54 -14.98
CA PRO A 386 26.60 -5.80 -15.62
C PRO A 386 26.39 -5.70 -17.13
N ASN A 387 27.37 -6.20 -17.90
CA ASN A 387 27.25 -6.28 -19.35
C ASN A 387 26.42 -7.52 -19.69
N PHE A 388 25.20 -7.30 -20.19
CA PHE A 388 24.33 -8.40 -20.60
C PHE A 388 24.65 -8.78 -22.04
N THR A 389 25.04 -10.03 -22.27
CA THR A 389 25.41 -10.51 -23.61
C THR A 389 24.31 -11.32 -24.29
N GLN A 390 23.47 -11.98 -23.50
CA GLN A 390 22.39 -12.83 -24.02
C GLN A 390 21.10 -12.66 -23.22
N LEU A 391 19.99 -12.68 -23.95
CA LEU A 391 18.64 -12.75 -23.41
C LEU A 391 18.01 -14.07 -23.82
N LYS A 392 17.52 -14.85 -22.88
CA LYS A 392 16.76 -16.07 -23.17
C LYS A 392 15.29 -15.87 -22.84
N PHE A 393 14.43 -16.17 -23.79
CA PHE A 393 12.99 -16.24 -23.61
C PHE A 393 12.60 -17.67 -23.23
N SER A 394 11.93 -17.83 -22.10
CA SER A 394 11.43 -19.13 -21.66
C SER A 394 9.95 -19.25 -21.98
N SER A 395 9.55 -20.31 -22.67
CA SER A 395 8.15 -20.71 -22.87
C SER A 395 7.88 -22.05 -22.18
N SER A 396 6.67 -22.61 -22.32
CA SER A 396 6.33 -23.92 -21.74
C SER A 396 7.10 -25.09 -22.35
N SER A 397 7.64 -24.93 -23.56
CA SER A 397 8.25 -26.03 -24.32
C SER A 397 9.60 -25.70 -24.94
N VAL A 398 9.93 -24.40 -25.10
CA VAL A 398 11.14 -23.96 -25.81
C VAL A 398 11.78 -22.80 -25.05
N VAL A 399 13.11 -22.84 -24.93
CA VAL A 399 13.93 -21.68 -24.53
C VAL A 399 14.58 -21.12 -25.79
N LYS A 400 14.34 -19.85 -26.08
CA LYS A 400 14.87 -19.16 -27.25
C LYS A 400 15.92 -18.15 -26.83
N VAL A 401 17.14 -18.27 -27.33
CA VAL A 401 18.23 -17.33 -27.02
C VAL A 401 18.33 -16.29 -28.11
N VAL A 402 18.30 -15.01 -27.72
CA VAL A 402 18.45 -13.86 -28.61
C VAL A 402 19.64 -13.03 -28.15
N ARG A 403 20.46 -12.59 -29.10
CA ARG A 403 21.62 -11.74 -28.82
C ARG A 403 21.16 -10.31 -28.58
N LEU A 404 21.75 -9.66 -27.58
CA LEU A 404 21.50 -8.25 -27.30
C LEU A 404 22.35 -7.38 -28.22
N SER A 405 21.71 -6.54 -29.03
CA SER A 405 22.38 -5.67 -30.00
C SER A 405 22.63 -4.30 -29.35
N THR A 406 23.79 -4.19 -28.69
CA THR A 406 24.44 -2.93 -28.28
C THR A 406 23.73 -2.11 -27.20
N LYS A 407 24.52 -1.63 -26.22
CA LYS A 407 24.11 -0.68 -25.18
C LYS A 407 24.03 0.73 -25.78
N SER A 408 22.84 1.31 -25.88
CA SER A 408 22.71 2.74 -26.21
C SER A 408 22.62 3.54 -24.91
N ASN A 409 23.65 4.32 -24.58
CA ASN A 409 23.60 5.29 -23.48
C ASN A 409 22.80 6.53 -23.92
N LEU A 410 21.49 6.38 -24.07
CA LEU A 410 20.59 7.50 -24.27
C LEU A 410 20.22 8.06 -22.90
N LYS A 411 20.80 9.20 -22.52
CA LYS A 411 20.42 10.01 -21.35
C LYS A 411 20.38 9.25 -20.01
N GLU A 412 21.51 8.69 -19.58
CA GLU A 412 21.67 8.05 -18.25
C GLU A 412 20.80 6.80 -17.99
N GLU A 413 19.98 6.39 -18.95
CA GLU A 413 19.16 5.18 -18.87
C GLU A 413 19.87 4.02 -19.59
N ASN A 414 20.03 2.89 -18.88
CA ASN A 414 20.64 1.68 -19.45
C ASN A 414 19.60 0.91 -20.26
N ILE A 415 19.48 1.29 -21.53
CA ILE A 415 18.56 0.66 -22.49
C ILE A 415 19.35 -0.35 -23.34
N TYR A 416 18.87 -1.59 -23.32
CA TYR A 416 19.34 -2.67 -24.17
C TYR A 416 18.32 -2.89 -25.29
N ILE A 417 18.80 -2.96 -26.52
CA ILE A 417 17.98 -3.19 -27.69
C ILE A 417 18.10 -4.66 -28.07
N VAL A 418 16.96 -5.31 -28.25
CA VAL A 418 16.87 -6.69 -28.71
C VAL A 418 16.40 -6.67 -30.16
N GLU A 419 17.33 -6.89 -31.08
CA GLU A 419 16.98 -7.08 -32.49
C GLU A 419 16.53 -8.52 -32.74
N LEU A 420 15.24 -8.64 -33.06
CA LEU A 420 14.60 -9.90 -33.40
C LEU A 420 14.65 -10.09 -34.92
N ASN A 421 15.21 -11.22 -35.39
CA ASN A 421 15.10 -11.59 -36.80
C ASN A 421 13.66 -12.05 -37.11
N GLU A 422 13.31 -12.22 -38.40
CA GLU A 422 11.97 -12.63 -38.82
C GLU A 422 11.50 -13.95 -38.21
N ALA A 423 12.40 -14.94 -38.07
CA ALA A 423 12.06 -16.21 -37.43
C ALA A 423 11.76 -16.07 -35.92
N ASP A 424 12.44 -15.14 -35.24
CA ASP A 424 12.22 -14.85 -33.82
C ASP A 424 10.93 -14.04 -33.60
N LYS A 425 10.62 -13.14 -34.54
CA LYS A 425 9.34 -12.41 -34.59
C LYS A 425 8.17 -13.36 -34.73
N ASP A 426 8.23 -14.28 -35.70
CA ASP A 426 7.17 -15.27 -35.91
C ASP A 426 6.99 -16.18 -34.70
N TRP A 427 8.08 -16.59 -34.05
CA TRP A 427 8.01 -17.36 -32.81
C TRP A 427 7.29 -16.58 -31.69
N LEU A 428 7.53 -15.27 -31.55
CA LEU A 428 6.90 -14.44 -30.52
C LEU A 428 5.40 -14.21 -30.74
N LYS A 429 4.91 -14.25 -31.98
CA LYS A 429 3.46 -14.12 -32.28
C LYS A 429 2.66 -15.21 -31.60
N ASP A 430 3.16 -16.43 -31.67
CA ASP A 430 2.39 -17.62 -31.28
C ASP A 430 2.81 -18.20 -29.94
N THR A 431 3.93 -17.73 -29.39
CA THR A 431 4.49 -18.30 -28.16
C THR A 431 4.21 -17.43 -26.95
N ARG A 432 3.64 -18.04 -25.92
CA ARG A 432 3.49 -17.43 -24.61
C ARG A 432 4.82 -17.44 -23.86
N ILE A 433 5.42 -16.26 -23.74
CA ILE A 433 6.62 -16.02 -22.93
C ILE A 433 6.23 -16.18 -21.46
N LEU A 434 6.89 -17.07 -20.73
CA LEU A 434 6.71 -17.27 -19.30
C LEU A 434 7.72 -16.47 -18.48
N GLY A 435 8.88 -16.16 -19.07
CA GLY A 435 9.96 -15.49 -18.38
C GLY A 435 11.12 -15.12 -19.29
N PHE A 436 12.06 -14.37 -18.72
CA PHE A 436 13.32 -14.01 -19.34
C PHE A 436 14.47 -14.52 -18.47
N SER A 437 15.60 -14.90 -19.04
CA SER A 437 16.85 -14.99 -18.30
C SER A 437 17.94 -14.21 -19.00
N PHE A 438 18.86 -13.67 -18.20
CA PHE A 438 19.99 -12.91 -18.71
C PHE A 438 21.29 -13.60 -18.33
N THR A 439 22.24 -13.55 -19.27
CA THR A 439 23.62 -13.91 -18.99
C THR A 439 24.40 -12.64 -18.68
N ILE A 440 24.95 -12.56 -17.48
CA ILE A 440 25.80 -11.46 -17.03
C ILE A 440 27.26 -11.87 -17.17
N GLU A 441 28.05 -11.06 -17.88
CA GLU A 441 29.51 -11.13 -17.82
C GLU A 441 30.00 -10.15 -16.76
N GLU A 442 30.41 -10.65 -15.59
CA GLU A 442 30.91 -9.82 -14.50
C GLU A 442 32.39 -9.43 -14.77
N LEU A 443 32.68 -8.12 -14.81
CA LEU A 443 34.03 -7.56 -15.00
C LEU A 443 34.83 -7.60 -13.68
N GLY A 444 35.07 -8.81 -13.15
CA GLY A 444 35.98 -9.07 -12.03
C GLY A 444 37.29 -9.64 -12.56
N SER A 445 38.43 -9.00 -12.26
CA SER A 445 39.72 -9.22 -12.92
C SER A 445 40.34 -10.62 -12.83
N ASN A 446 39.71 -11.64 -12.23
CA ASN A 446 40.29 -12.99 -12.18
C ASN A 446 39.31 -14.19 -12.10
N LYS A 447 37.98 -14.03 -12.19
CA LYS A 447 37.04 -15.17 -12.30
C LYS A 447 35.78 -14.77 -13.06
N TYR A 448 35.54 -15.41 -14.20
CA TYR A 448 34.26 -15.33 -14.91
C TYR A 448 33.28 -16.30 -14.25
N GLU A 449 32.39 -15.81 -13.39
CA GLU A 449 31.20 -16.57 -13.00
C GLU A 449 30.01 -16.10 -13.84
N VAL A 450 29.55 -17.00 -14.70
CA VAL A 450 28.38 -16.76 -15.55
C VAL A 450 27.15 -17.00 -14.69
N PHE A 451 26.52 -15.92 -14.21
CA PHE A 451 25.25 -16.02 -13.48
C PHE A 451 24.07 -15.90 -14.44
N GLU A 452 23.22 -16.94 -14.45
CA GLU A 452 21.93 -16.93 -15.13
C GLU A 452 20.82 -16.69 -14.11
N ARG A 453 20.10 -15.58 -14.24
CA ARG A 453 18.93 -15.28 -13.39
C ARG A 453 17.66 -15.32 -14.23
N ALA A 454 16.71 -16.16 -13.83
CA ALA A 454 15.40 -16.26 -14.45
C ALA A 454 14.39 -15.31 -13.79
N PHE A 455 13.61 -14.62 -14.62
CA PHE A 455 12.58 -13.66 -14.28
C PHE A 455 11.25 -14.20 -14.80
N PHE A 456 10.25 -14.39 -13.94
CA PHE A 456 8.94 -14.88 -14.36
C PHE A 456 7.99 -13.72 -14.60
N LEU A 457 7.29 -13.75 -15.73
CA LEU A 457 6.31 -12.73 -16.06
C LEU A 457 4.98 -13.01 -15.38
N ASP A 458 4.31 -11.98 -14.90
CA ASP A 458 2.92 -12.12 -14.48
C ASP A 458 2.00 -12.37 -15.69
N LYS A 459 0.86 -13.02 -15.45
CA LYS A 459 -0.07 -13.40 -16.53
C LYS A 459 -0.59 -12.20 -17.34
N LYS A 460 -0.67 -11.00 -16.75
CA LYS A 460 -1.15 -9.80 -17.41
C LYS A 460 -0.10 -9.28 -18.41
N VAL A 461 1.15 -9.16 -17.99
CA VAL A 461 2.28 -8.76 -18.84
C VAL A 461 2.49 -9.78 -19.97
N GLN A 462 2.40 -11.08 -19.67
CA GLN A 462 2.45 -12.12 -20.70
C GLN A 462 1.38 -11.92 -21.78
N ASN A 463 0.13 -11.70 -21.36
CA ASN A 463 -0.97 -11.50 -22.30
C ASN A 463 -0.80 -10.20 -23.12
N GLN A 464 -0.28 -9.13 -22.51
CA GLN A 464 0.00 -7.88 -23.21
C GLN A 464 1.08 -8.07 -24.28
N LEU A 465 2.21 -8.70 -23.94
CA LEU A 465 3.29 -8.95 -24.89
C LEU A 465 2.85 -9.82 -26.07
N ILE A 466 2.07 -10.88 -25.82
CA ILE A 466 1.50 -11.73 -26.89
C ILE A 466 0.56 -10.92 -27.78
N THR A 467 -0.31 -10.09 -27.18
CA THR A 467 -1.28 -9.29 -27.93
C THR A 467 -0.56 -8.26 -28.80
N MET A 468 0.48 -7.60 -28.27
CA MET A 468 1.33 -6.68 -29.03
C MET A 468 2.06 -7.40 -30.16
N GLY A 469 2.67 -8.56 -29.87
CA GLY A 469 3.34 -9.38 -30.89
C GLY A 469 2.39 -9.76 -32.03
N LYS A 470 1.19 -10.25 -31.73
CA LYS A 470 0.18 -10.63 -32.74
C LYS A 470 -0.39 -9.46 -33.54
N CYS A 471 -0.40 -8.25 -32.99
CA CYS A 471 -0.98 -7.07 -33.64
C CYS A 471 0.05 -6.26 -34.42
N LEU A 472 1.34 -6.38 -34.13
CA LEU A 472 2.40 -5.53 -34.69
C LEU A 472 3.34 -6.29 -35.62
N LEU A 473 3.54 -7.58 -35.39
CA LEU A 473 4.31 -8.47 -36.24
C LEU A 473 3.36 -9.25 -37.15
#